data_AF-A0A9J6GIA2-F1
#
_entry.id   AF-A0A9J6GIA2-F1
#
_cell.length_a   1.000
_cell.length_b   1.000
_cell.length_c   1.000
_cell.angle_alpha   90.00
_cell.angle_beta   90.00
_cell.angle_gamma   90.00
#
_symmetry.space_group_name_H-M   'P 1'
#
loop_
_entity.id
_entity.type
_entity.pdbx_description
1 polymer ?
#
loop_
_entity_poly.entity_id
_entity_poly.type
_entity_poly.pdbx_seq_one_letter_code
_entity_poly.pdbx_strand_id
1 'polypeptide(L)'
;MSTRSGKKATHGADVNLRQVFDDFRKEIVDDFCALRDSVKYCSDTCNEVTRTNRDVQAMMKEIKELTASNRALKEENHRLRQRVEELDQYCRSNNLEVKGVPDHQYAQEMILKMSEILHESVTRDDIDVCHRVPSAKKNESNIIVRVVRREKRDSFLSEAKNVDHDN
;
A
#
# COMPACT_ATOMS: atom_id res chain seq x y z
N MET A 1 108.24 -39.06 4.65
CA MET A 1 107.79 -37.80 4.04
C MET A 1 106.54 -38.07 3.22
N SER A 2 105.52 -37.21 3.41
CA SER A 2 104.44 -36.79 2.50
C SER A 2 103.67 -37.82 1.64
N THR A 3 102.35 -37.82 1.51
CA THR A 3 101.30 -36.88 1.96
C THR A 3 99.93 -37.55 1.80
N ARG A 4 99.14 -37.44 2.87
CA ARG A 4 97.70 -37.17 2.98
C ARG A 4 96.92 -36.90 1.67
N SER A 5 95.71 -37.48 1.62
CA SER A 5 94.43 -36.85 1.21
C SER A 5 93.69 -37.61 0.09
N GLY A 6 92.68 -38.38 0.48
CA GLY A 6 91.80 -39.08 -0.45
C GLY A 6 90.45 -39.49 0.15
N LYS A 7 89.88 -38.67 1.05
CA LYS A 7 88.50 -38.85 1.58
C LYS A 7 87.92 -37.52 2.06
N LYS A 8 87.56 -36.60 1.16
CA LYS A 8 86.81 -35.37 1.53
C LYS A 8 85.84 -34.79 0.47
N ALA A 9 85.64 -35.44 -0.69
CA ALA A 9 84.78 -34.88 -1.74
C ALA A 9 83.31 -35.39 -1.71
N THR A 10 83.04 -36.56 -1.12
CA THR A 10 81.70 -37.17 -1.18
C THR A 10 80.72 -36.64 -0.15
N HIS A 11 81.20 -36.10 0.98
CA HIS A 11 80.32 -35.61 2.06
C HIS A 11 79.69 -34.24 1.76
N GLY A 12 80.33 -33.38 0.95
CA GLY A 12 79.82 -32.05 0.62
C GLY A 12 78.72 -32.04 -0.46
N ALA A 13 78.82 -32.93 -1.45
CA ALA A 13 77.82 -33.06 -2.50
C ALA A 13 76.53 -33.74 -2.00
N ASP A 14 76.67 -34.72 -1.11
CA ASP A 14 75.54 -35.44 -0.49
C ASP A 14 74.76 -34.54 0.47
N VAL A 15 75.45 -33.64 1.18
CA VAL A 15 74.83 -32.59 2.01
C VAL A 15 74.10 -31.54 1.16
N ASN A 16 74.64 -31.16 0.00
CA ASN A 16 73.98 -30.21 -0.91
C ASN A 16 72.71 -30.80 -1.53
N LEU A 17 72.74 -32.07 -1.95
CA LEU A 17 71.57 -32.75 -2.51
C LEU A 17 70.46 -32.91 -1.48
N ARG A 18 70.80 -33.28 -0.23
CA ARG A 18 69.82 -33.34 0.87
C ARG A 18 69.15 -32.00 1.14
N GLN A 19 69.92 -30.90 1.15
CA GLN A 19 69.37 -29.57 1.35
C GLN A 19 68.38 -29.19 0.25
N VAL A 20 68.70 -29.46 -1.02
CA VAL A 20 67.80 -29.20 -2.15
C VAL A 20 66.50 -30.01 -2.05
N PHE A 21 66.59 -31.27 -1.63
CA PHE A 21 65.40 -32.09 -1.39
C PHE A 21 64.56 -31.59 -0.22
N ASP A 22 65.17 -31.14 0.87
CA ASP A 22 64.46 -30.60 2.02
C ASP A 22 63.79 -29.25 1.69
N ASP A 23 64.45 -28.39 0.91
CA ASP A 23 63.90 -27.12 0.44
C ASP A 23 62.71 -27.34 -0.51
N PHE A 24 62.84 -28.26 -1.48
CA PHE A 24 61.74 -28.63 -2.38
C PHE A 24 60.56 -29.25 -1.63
N ARG A 25 60.84 -30.13 -0.66
CA ARG A 25 59.82 -30.71 0.21
C ARG A 25 59.08 -29.62 0.98
N LYS A 26 59.80 -28.63 1.50
CA LYS A 26 59.23 -27.51 2.24
C LYS A 26 58.34 -26.64 1.34
N GLU A 27 58.81 -26.29 0.15
CA GLU A 27 58.03 -25.52 -0.84
C GLU A 27 56.72 -26.23 -1.21
N ILE A 28 56.78 -27.54 -1.49
CA ILE A 28 55.57 -28.35 -1.71
C ILE A 28 54.63 -28.28 -0.50
N VAL A 29 55.14 -28.45 0.71
CA VAL A 29 54.30 -28.42 1.92
C VAL A 29 53.64 -27.06 2.10
N ASP A 30 54.37 -25.97 1.85
CA ASP A 30 53.86 -24.60 1.95
C ASP A 30 52.76 -24.34 0.90
N ASP A 31 52.97 -24.75 -0.36
CA ASP A 31 51.97 -24.65 -1.42
C ASP A 31 50.70 -25.46 -1.13
N PHE A 32 50.86 -26.70 -0.64
CA PHE A 32 49.71 -27.53 -0.25
C PHE A 32 48.96 -26.93 0.94
N CYS A 33 49.65 -26.29 1.88
CA CYS A 33 49.00 -25.57 2.98
C CYS A 33 48.20 -24.37 2.47
N ALA A 34 48.78 -23.56 1.58
CA ALA A 34 48.10 -22.42 0.98
C ALA A 34 46.88 -22.84 0.16
N LEU A 35 47.00 -23.93 -0.62
CA LEU A 35 45.87 -24.48 -1.38
C LEU A 35 44.77 -24.98 -0.45
N ARG A 36 45.10 -25.71 0.62
CA ARG A 36 44.13 -26.17 1.63
C ARG A 36 43.36 -25.00 2.22
N ASP A 37 44.05 -23.92 2.56
CA ASP A 37 43.44 -22.76 3.20
C ASP A 37 42.51 -22.01 2.21
N SER A 38 42.92 -21.90 0.94
CA SER A 38 42.08 -21.38 -0.15
C SER A 38 40.83 -22.24 -0.39
N VAL A 39 40.98 -23.58 -0.41
CA VAL A 39 39.86 -24.51 -0.56
C VAL A 39 38.89 -24.41 0.62
N LYS A 40 39.42 -24.28 1.86
CA LYS A 40 38.60 -24.08 3.05
C LYS A 40 37.82 -22.76 2.96
N TYR A 41 38.49 -21.66 2.61
CA TYR A 41 37.84 -20.36 2.42
C TYR A 41 36.73 -20.42 1.37
N CYS A 42 36.98 -21.07 0.23
CA CYS A 42 35.99 -21.26 -0.82
C CYS A 42 34.79 -22.09 -0.33
N SER A 43 35.04 -23.16 0.42
CA SER A 43 33.98 -23.99 1.02
C SER A 43 33.12 -23.18 2.00
N ASP A 44 33.73 -22.38 2.87
CA ASP A 44 33.03 -21.55 3.84
C ASP A 44 32.17 -20.48 3.14
N THR A 45 32.73 -19.82 2.13
CA THR A 45 32.01 -18.84 1.30
C THR A 45 30.85 -19.49 0.55
N CYS A 46 31.04 -20.71 0.01
CA CYS A 46 29.97 -21.45 -0.67
C CYS A 46 28.82 -21.79 0.29
N ASN A 47 29.14 -22.14 1.54
CA ASN A 47 28.15 -22.38 2.59
C ASN A 47 27.37 -21.10 2.92
N GLU A 48 28.04 -19.96 3.04
CA GLU A 48 27.40 -18.66 3.29
C GLU A 48 26.47 -18.23 2.14
N VAL A 49 26.94 -18.36 0.89
CA VAL A 49 26.12 -18.11 -0.30
C VAL A 49 24.89 -19.01 -0.33
N THR A 50 25.05 -20.28 0.05
CA THR A 50 23.91 -21.21 0.12
C THR A 50 22.90 -20.79 1.20
N ARG A 51 23.36 -20.30 2.35
CA ARG A 51 22.47 -19.80 3.42
C ARG A 51 21.72 -18.55 2.97
N THR A 52 22.44 -17.55 2.48
CA THR A 52 21.82 -16.29 2.02
C THR A 52 20.84 -16.53 0.88
N ASN A 53 21.12 -17.46 -0.03
CA ASN A 53 20.18 -17.81 -1.11
C ASN A 53 18.89 -18.45 -0.58
N ARG A 54 18.96 -19.27 0.49
CA ARG A 54 17.75 -19.81 1.15
C ARG A 54 16.93 -18.70 1.81
N ASP A 55 17.59 -17.78 2.50
CA ASP A 55 16.92 -16.65 3.16
C ASP A 55 16.25 -15.73 2.13
N VAL A 56 16.93 -15.44 1.02
CA VAL A 56 16.36 -14.69 -0.11
C VAL A 56 15.14 -15.41 -0.68
N GLN A 57 15.19 -16.72 -0.88
CA GLN A 57 14.03 -17.48 -1.36
C GLN A 57 12.84 -17.42 -0.38
N ALA A 58 13.11 -17.50 0.93
CA ALA A 58 12.07 -17.36 1.95
C ALA A 58 11.44 -15.96 1.92
N MET A 59 12.25 -14.90 1.90
CA MET A 59 11.77 -13.52 1.79
C MET A 59 10.98 -13.29 0.50
N MET A 60 11.44 -13.84 -0.63
CA MET A 60 10.71 -13.74 -1.90
C MET A 60 9.34 -14.41 -1.83
N LYS A 61 9.20 -15.52 -1.10
CA LYS A 61 7.91 -16.18 -0.89
C LYS A 61 6.99 -15.30 -0.05
N GLU A 62 7.49 -14.76 1.05
CA GLU A 62 6.72 -13.88 1.93
C GLU A 62 6.26 -12.60 1.20
N ILE A 63 7.14 -11.96 0.42
CA ILE A 63 6.79 -10.80 -0.40
C ILE A 63 5.65 -11.13 -1.37
N LYS A 64 5.68 -12.31 -2.01
CA LYS A 64 4.60 -12.73 -2.92
C LYS A 64 3.27 -12.88 -2.18
N GLU A 65 3.28 -13.55 -1.03
CA GLU A 65 2.08 -13.76 -0.19
C GLU A 65 1.51 -12.43 0.31
N LEU A 66 2.36 -11.55 0.83
CA LEU A 66 1.97 -10.20 1.28
C LEU A 66 1.44 -9.34 0.13
N THR A 67 2.04 -9.43 -1.05
CA THR A 67 1.58 -8.69 -2.23
C THR A 67 0.20 -9.17 -2.68
N ALA A 68 -0.03 -10.49 -2.69
CA ALA A 68 -1.32 -11.08 -3.01
C ALA A 68 -2.40 -10.67 -1.99
N SER A 69 -2.09 -10.75 -0.68
CA SER A 69 -2.99 -10.33 0.39
C SER A 69 -3.32 -8.84 0.30
N ASN A 70 -2.32 -7.98 0.08
CA ASN A 70 -2.55 -6.55 -0.08
C ASN A 70 -3.43 -6.23 -1.29
N ARG A 71 -3.29 -6.98 -2.39
CA ARG A 71 -4.15 -6.80 -3.56
C ARG A 71 -5.60 -7.13 -3.24
N ALA A 72 -5.84 -8.29 -2.61
CA ALA A 72 -7.18 -8.72 -2.20
C ALA A 72 -7.83 -7.73 -1.23
N LEU A 73 -7.08 -7.24 -0.24
CA LEU A 73 -7.56 -6.24 0.71
C LEU A 73 -7.90 -4.91 0.04
N LYS A 74 -7.11 -4.47 -0.94
CA LYS A 74 -7.40 -3.25 -1.71
C LYS A 74 -8.67 -3.40 -2.55
N GLU A 75 -8.85 -4.54 -3.21
CA GLU A 75 -10.06 -4.85 -3.99
C GLU A 75 -11.30 -4.86 -3.07
N GLU A 76 -11.21 -5.49 -1.91
CA GLU A 76 -12.30 -5.50 -0.93
C GLU A 76 -12.59 -4.10 -0.38
N ASN A 77 -11.55 -3.31 -0.05
CA ASN A 77 -11.72 -1.94 0.44
C ASN A 77 -12.41 -1.07 -0.62
N HIS A 78 -12.05 -1.22 -1.89
CA HIS A 78 -12.71 -0.53 -2.99
C HIS A 78 -14.19 -0.90 -3.09
N ARG A 79 -14.51 -2.19 -3.06
CA ARG A 79 -15.90 -2.69 -3.07
C ARG A 79 -16.71 -2.16 -1.89
N LEU A 80 -16.12 -2.14 -0.69
CA LEU A 80 -16.79 -1.62 0.50
C LEU A 80 -17.05 -0.12 0.39
N ARG A 81 -16.12 0.66 -0.15
CA ARG A 81 -16.32 2.10 -0.41
C ARG A 81 -17.47 2.34 -1.36
N GLN A 82 -17.52 1.61 -2.48
CA GLN A 82 -18.64 1.69 -3.42
C GLN A 82 -19.98 1.40 -2.74
N ARG A 83 -20.03 0.35 -1.91
CA ARG A 83 -21.25 0.00 -1.18
C ARG A 83 -21.66 1.05 -0.14
N VAL A 84 -20.70 1.71 0.52
CA VAL A 84 -20.98 2.85 1.40
C VAL A 84 -21.54 4.02 0.60
N GLU A 85 -20.95 4.34 -0.54
CA GLU A 85 -21.44 5.41 -1.43
C GLU A 85 -22.86 5.13 -1.94
N GLU A 86 -23.15 3.89 -2.35
CA GLU A 86 -24.50 3.46 -2.74
C GLU A 86 -25.50 3.61 -1.59
N LEU A 87 -25.13 3.21 -0.37
CA LEU A 87 -25.99 3.36 0.82
C LEU A 87 -26.22 4.83 1.19
N ASP A 88 -25.20 5.67 1.08
CA ASP A 88 -25.33 7.12 1.30
C ASP A 88 -26.26 7.76 0.27
N GLN A 89 -26.11 7.37 -1.01
CA GLN A 89 -27.02 7.82 -2.07
C GLN A 89 -28.45 7.35 -1.81
N TYR A 90 -28.63 6.10 -1.37
CA TYR A 90 -29.94 5.56 -0.99
C TYR A 90 -30.54 6.33 0.19
N CYS A 91 -29.76 6.65 1.23
CA CYS A 91 -30.23 7.44 2.36
C CYS A 91 -30.64 8.87 1.98
N ARG A 92 -30.00 9.42 0.94
CA ARG A 92 -30.31 10.74 0.38
C ARG A 92 -31.41 10.70 -0.69
N SER A 93 -31.92 9.53 -1.07
CA SER A 93 -32.89 9.41 -2.15
C SER A 93 -34.21 10.12 -1.85
N ASN A 94 -34.51 10.41 -0.59
CA ASN A 94 -35.72 11.13 -0.21
C ASN A 94 -35.43 12.56 0.25
N ASN A 95 -34.19 13.03 0.05
CA ASN A 95 -33.78 14.36 0.45
C ASN A 95 -33.93 15.35 -0.72
N LEU A 96 -34.32 16.57 -0.39
CA LEU A 96 -34.26 17.76 -1.24
C LEU A 96 -33.32 18.76 -0.60
N GLU A 97 -32.48 19.40 -1.42
CA GLU A 97 -31.66 20.53 -1.01
C GLU A 97 -32.19 21.79 -1.67
N VAL A 98 -32.63 22.75 -0.87
CA VAL A 98 -33.05 24.08 -1.33
C VAL A 98 -31.94 25.07 -1.00
N LYS A 99 -31.39 25.74 -2.01
CA LYS A 99 -30.24 26.63 -1.87
C LYS A 99 -30.65 28.09 -1.81
N GLY A 100 -29.82 28.90 -1.14
CA GLY A 100 -29.99 30.36 -1.13
C GLY A 100 -31.22 30.82 -0.35
N VAL A 101 -31.64 30.09 0.67
CA VAL A 101 -32.80 30.45 1.48
C VAL A 101 -32.39 31.49 2.51
N PRO A 102 -33.00 32.68 2.54
CA PRO A 102 -32.71 33.69 3.55
C PRO A 102 -32.92 33.16 4.98
N ASP A 103 -32.06 33.57 5.92
CA ASP A 103 -32.00 33.02 7.28
C ASP A 103 -33.08 33.50 8.27
N HIS A 104 -34.01 34.34 7.83
CA HIS A 104 -34.95 35.03 8.72
C HIS A 104 -36.26 34.25 9.00
N GLN A 105 -36.45 33.06 8.41
CA GLN A 105 -37.66 32.24 8.58
C GLN A 105 -37.32 30.80 9.02
N TYR A 106 -38.27 30.12 9.64
CA TYR A 106 -38.11 28.70 9.97
C TYR A 106 -38.06 27.85 8.71
N ALA A 107 -37.19 26.84 8.71
CA ALA A 107 -36.91 26.02 7.53
C ALA A 107 -38.17 25.34 6.99
N GLN A 108 -38.97 24.74 7.87
CA GLN A 108 -40.19 24.03 7.49
C GLN A 108 -41.27 24.95 6.91
N GLU A 109 -41.42 26.18 7.45
CA GLU A 109 -42.39 27.15 6.93
C GLU A 109 -42.04 27.61 5.51
N MET A 110 -40.75 27.78 5.22
CA MET A 110 -40.31 28.14 3.87
C MET A 110 -40.66 27.05 2.87
N ILE A 111 -40.49 25.78 3.25
CA ILE A 111 -40.77 24.63 2.38
C ILE A 111 -42.27 24.51 2.10
N LEU A 112 -43.12 24.74 3.10
CA LEU A 112 -44.57 24.76 2.91
C LEU A 112 -44.99 25.88 1.95
N LYS A 113 -44.45 27.10 2.10
CA LYS A 113 -44.71 28.22 1.17
C LYS A 113 -44.23 27.91 -0.25
N MET A 114 -43.05 27.30 -0.41
CA MET A 114 -42.55 26.87 -1.72
C MET A 114 -43.45 25.82 -2.35
N SER A 115 -44.00 24.90 -1.56
CA SER A 115 -44.93 23.88 -2.05
C SER A 115 -46.22 24.48 -2.61
N GLU A 116 -46.74 25.54 -1.98
CA GLU A 116 -47.90 26.29 -2.49
C GLU A 116 -47.61 26.96 -3.84
N ILE A 117 -46.41 27.54 -4.01
CA ILE A 117 -45.97 28.16 -5.27
C ILE A 117 -45.82 27.12 -6.37
N LEU A 118 -45.31 25.93 -6.04
CA LEU A 118 -45.12 24.83 -6.98
C LEU A 118 -46.41 24.03 -7.25
N HIS A 119 -47.56 24.50 -6.77
CA HIS A 119 -48.86 23.83 -6.87
C HIS A 119 -48.87 22.38 -6.36
N GLU A 120 -47.92 22.04 -5.49
CA GLU A 120 -47.74 20.70 -4.96
C GLU A 120 -48.05 20.71 -3.46
N SER A 121 -49.11 19.99 -3.06
CA SER A 121 -49.51 19.96 -1.65
C SER A 121 -48.53 19.12 -0.83
N VAL A 122 -47.54 19.77 -0.20
CA VAL A 122 -46.69 19.17 0.83
C VAL A 122 -47.24 19.56 2.19
N THR A 123 -47.61 18.57 2.99
CA THR A 123 -48.07 18.78 4.36
C THR A 123 -46.93 18.57 5.36
N ARG A 124 -47.16 18.93 6.63
CA ARG A 124 -46.16 18.68 7.68
C ARG A 124 -45.90 17.18 7.90
N ASP A 125 -46.90 16.33 7.67
CA ASP A 125 -46.78 14.88 7.85
C ASP A 125 -45.98 14.21 6.73
N ASP A 126 -45.81 14.89 5.59
CA ASP A 126 -44.96 14.44 4.49
C ASP A 126 -43.46 14.71 4.77
N ILE A 127 -43.16 15.55 5.77
CA ILE A 127 -41.80 15.95 6.15
C ILE A 127 -41.35 15.13 7.35
N ASP A 128 -40.32 14.33 7.16
CA ASP A 128 -39.69 13.56 8.22
C ASP A 128 -38.63 14.39 8.96
N VAL A 129 -37.74 15.05 8.20
CA VAL A 129 -36.68 15.90 8.76
C VAL A 129 -36.54 17.17 7.93
N CYS A 130 -36.43 18.34 8.58
CA CYS A 130 -36.16 19.60 7.89
C CYS A 130 -35.22 20.46 8.75
N HIS A 131 -34.07 20.83 8.20
CA HIS A 131 -33.09 21.65 8.91
C HIS A 131 -32.23 22.48 7.95
N ARG A 132 -31.67 23.58 8.48
CA ARG A 132 -30.71 24.42 7.76
C ARG A 132 -29.31 23.82 7.84
N VAL A 133 -28.56 23.97 6.76
CA VAL A 133 -27.15 23.60 6.66
C VAL A 133 -26.32 24.89 6.58
N PRO A 134 -25.26 25.02 7.39
CA PRO A 134 -24.38 26.18 7.34
C PRO A 134 -23.87 26.45 5.91
N SER A 135 -23.97 27.71 5.49
CA SER A 135 -23.46 28.18 4.19
C SER A 135 -22.36 29.21 4.42
N ALA A 136 -21.45 29.32 3.46
CA ALA A 136 -20.40 30.33 3.48
C ALA A 136 -20.94 31.75 3.24
N LYS A 137 -22.13 31.88 2.64
CA LYS A 137 -22.77 33.17 2.39
C LYS A 137 -23.42 33.72 3.66
N LYS A 138 -23.25 35.02 3.89
CA LYS A 138 -23.84 35.71 5.04
C LYS A 138 -25.34 35.91 4.81
N ASN A 139 -26.17 35.54 5.78
CA ASN A 139 -27.64 35.67 5.80
C ASN A 139 -28.43 34.75 4.84
N GLU A 140 -27.77 33.76 4.25
CA GLU A 140 -28.40 32.70 3.44
C GLU A 140 -27.90 31.35 3.95
N SER A 141 -28.79 30.36 4.04
CA SER A 141 -28.41 28.98 4.28
C SER A 141 -29.17 28.05 3.35
N ASN A 142 -28.62 26.85 3.16
CA ASN A 142 -29.33 25.80 2.44
C ASN A 142 -30.27 25.09 3.42
N ILE A 143 -31.39 24.59 2.92
CA ILE A 143 -32.29 23.73 3.69
C ILE A 143 -32.19 22.32 3.13
N ILE A 144 -31.98 21.35 4.00
CA ILE A 144 -32.17 19.93 3.68
C ILE A 144 -33.52 19.50 4.24
N VAL A 145 -34.37 18.97 3.36
CA VAL A 145 -35.65 18.35 3.69
C VAL A 145 -35.61 16.88 3.31
N ARG A 146 -35.88 16.00 4.26
CA ARG A 146 -36.21 14.60 4.00
C ARG A 146 -37.73 14.44 4.03
N VAL A 147 -38.28 13.99 2.91
CA VAL A 147 -39.70 13.63 2.82
C VAL A 147 -39.90 12.14 3.10
N VAL A 148 -41.06 11.77 3.61
CA VAL A 148 -41.39 10.38 3.92
C VAL A 148 -41.45 9.54 2.64
N ARG A 149 -42.07 10.08 1.58
CA ARG A 149 -42.33 9.37 0.32
C ARG A 149 -41.46 9.91 -0.81
N ARG A 150 -40.80 9.00 -1.53
CA ARG A 150 -39.97 9.34 -2.67
C ARG A 150 -40.77 9.95 -3.82
N GLU A 151 -42.00 9.47 -4.07
CA GLU A 151 -42.82 10.04 -5.16
C GLU A 151 -43.08 11.53 -4.93
N LYS A 152 -43.25 11.94 -3.68
CA LYS A 152 -43.49 13.34 -3.34
C LYS A 152 -42.27 14.22 -3.55
N ARG A 153 -41.08 13.66 -3.29
CA ARG A 153 -39.80 14.29 -3.62
C ARG A 153 -39.65 14.51 -5.12
N ASP A 154 -39.93 13.48 -5.90
CA ASP A 154 -39.78 13.50 -7.36
C ASP A 154 -40.79 14.45 -8.01
N SER A 155 -42.03 14.48 -7.51
CA SER A 155 -43.08 15.42 -7.93
C SER A 155 -42.68 16.87 -7.67
N PHE A 156 -42.24 17.20 -6.44
CA PHE A 156 -41.75 18.53 -6.09
C PHE A 156 -40.60 19.00 -6.99
N LEU A 157 -39.65 18.09 -7.28
CA LEU A 157 -38.50 18.39 -8.15
C LEU A 157 -38.91 18.54 -9.62
N SER A 158 -39.93 17.80 -10.07
CA SER A 158 -40.50 17.91 -11.42
C SER A 158 -41.14 19.28 -11.62
N GLU A 159 -42.01 19.69 -10.69
CA GLU A 159 -42.68 21.00 -10.79
C GLU A 159 -41.69 22.17 -10.71
N ALA A 160 -40.68 22.07 -9.84
CA ALA A 160 -39.63 23.09 -9.76
C ALA A 160 -38.89 23.30 -11.11
N LYS A 161 -38.66 22.22 -11.87
CA LYS A 161 -38.01 22.33 -13.20
C LYS A 161 -38.91 22.93 -14.27
N ASN A 162 -40.22 22.71 -14.16
CA ASN A 162 -41.19 23.27 -15.09
C ASN A 162 -41.30 24.80 -14.92
N VAL A 163 -41.32 25.27 -13.67
CA VAL A 163 -41.38 26.72 -13.36
C VAL A 163 -40.14 27.48 -13.85
N ASP A 164 -38.97 26.84 -13.85
CA ASP A 164 -37.73 27.43 -14.38
C ASP A 164 -37.71 27.60 -15.91
N HIS A 165 -38.54 26.87 -16.66
CA HIS A 165 -38.60 26.97 -18.13
C HIS A 165 -39.61 28.00 -18.65
N ASP A 166 -40.60 28.37 -17.84
CA ASP A 166 -41.67 29.31 -18.21
C ASP A 166 -41.35 30.79 -17.88
N ASN A 167 -40.16 31.07 -17.35
CA ASN A 167 -39.63 32.42 -17.04
C ASN A 167 -38.40 32.78 -17.87
#